data_AF-A0A5P8E5M4-F1
#
_entry.id   AF-A0A5P8E5M4-F1
#
_cell.length_a   1.000
_cell.length_b   1.000
_cell.length_c   1.000
_cell.angle_alpha   90.00
_cell.angle_beta   90.00
_cell.angle_gamma   90.00
#
_symmetry.space_group_name_H-M   'P 1'
#
loop_
_entity.id
_entity.type
_entity.pdbx_description
1 polymer ?
#
loop_
_entity_poly.entity_id
_entity_poly.type
_entity_poly.pdbx_seq_one_letter_code
_entity_poly.pdbx_strand_id
1 'polypeptide(L)'
;MCKYCRCTSLKSITIPNSVTSIGDYVFFGCSKLKNIYIARKTSPKIKIDYGYEEGNYIYSFAGVPKSCTLHVPKGCKKAYKNKEPWRNFSKIIDDL
;
A
#
# COMPACT_ATOMS: atom_id res chain seq x y z
N MET A 1 -4.54 -9.82 -22.56
CA MET A 1 -3.49 -8.92 -22.04
C MET A 1 -3.49 -9.02 -20.51
N CYS A 2 -2.80 -9.99 -19.92
CA CYS A 2 -2.86 -10.27 -18.48
C CYS A 2 -1.78 -9.49 -17.73
N LYS A 3 -2.15 -8.37 -17.11
CA LYS A 3 -1.27 -7.59 -16.21
C LYS A 3 -1.96 -7.29 -14.88
N TYR A 4 -2.89 -8.16 -14.48
CA TYR A 4 -3.64 -8.10 -13.23
C TYR A 4 -3.31 -9.34 -12.42
N CYS A 5 -2.23 -9.28 -11.66
CA CYS A 5 -2.00 -10.16 -10.52
C CYS A 5 -3.13 -9.90 -9.52
N ARG A 6 -4.31 -10.51 -9.75
CA ARG A 6 -5.36 -10.64 -8.75
C ARG A 6 -4.80 -11.55 -7.67
N CYS A 7 -3.93 -11.00 -6.83
CA CYS A 7 -3.43 -11.63 -5.62
C CYS A 7 -4.55 -11.62 -4.57
N THR A 8 -5.69 -12.21 -4.93
CA THR A 8 -6.89 -12.37 -4.11
C THR A 8 -6.65 -13.33 -2.96
N SER A 9 -5.48 -13.97 -2.88
CA SER A 9 -5.11 -14.86 -1.77
C SER A 9 -4.10 -14.23 -0.80
N LEU A 10 -3.43 -13.13 -1.17
CA LEU A 10 -2.46 -12.48 -0.27
C LEU A 10 -3.19 -11.84 0.90
N LYS A 11 -2.87 -12.32 2.11
CA LYS A 11 -3.40 -11.78 3.37
C LYS A 11 -2.46 -10.76 3.99
N SER A 12 -1.16 -10.84 3.70
CA SER A 12 -0.15 -9.92 4.18
C SER A 12 0.95 -9.66 3.15
N ILE A 13 1.56 -8.47 3.20
CA ILE A 13 2.75 -8.11 2.42
C ILE A 13 3.78 -7.42 3.31
N THR A 14 5.06 -7.57 2.97
CA THR A 14 6.17 -6.86 3.63
C THR A 14 6.93 -6.03 2.60
N ILE A 15 7.08 -4.74 2.88
CA ILE A 15 7.85 -3.77 2.12
C ILE A 15 9.13 -3.49 2.93
N PRO A 16 10.26 -4.10 2.56
CA PRO A 16 11.51 -3.96 3.30
C PRO A 16 12.12 -2.57 3.11
N ASN A 17 13.09 -2.22 3.97
CA ASN A 17 13.73 -0.89 3.97
C ASN A 17 14.50 -0.58 2.67
N SER A 18 14.92 -1.63 1.94
CA SER A 18 15.59 -1.51 0.63
C SER A 18 14.65 -1.04 -0.49
N VAL A 19 13.33 -1.17 -0.34
CA VAL A 19 12.37 -0.68 -1.33
C VAL A 19 12.21 0.83 -1.19
N THR A 20 12.85 1.56 -2.09
CA THR A 20 12.82 3.03 -2.13
C THR A 20 11.70 3.56 -3.02
N SER A 21 11.19 2.75 -3.95
CA SER A 21 10.09 3.08 -4.85
C SER A 21 9.13 1.93 -5.08
N ILE A 22 7.84 2.23 -5.11
CA ILE A 22 6.77 1.29 -5.49
C ILE A 22 6.25 1.74 -6.86
N GLY A 23 6.29 0.82 -7.83
CA GLY A 23 5.78 1.05 -9.19
C GLY A 23 4.26 0.96 -9.27
N ASP A 24 3.73 1.21 -10.47
CA ASP A 24 2.30 1.20 -10.72
C ASP A 24 1.73 -0.23 -10.62
N TYR A 25 0.47 -0.37 -10.20
CA TYR A 25 -0.28 -1.64 -10.14
C TYR A 25 0.28 -2.77 -9.25
N VAL A 26 1.38 -2.56 -8.49
CA VAL A 26 2.08 -3.64 -7.76
C VAL A 26 1.16 -4.43 -6.80
N PHE A 27 0.19 -3.77 -6.18
CA PHE A 27 -0.81 -4.41 -5.30
C PHE A 27 -2.25 -4.19 -5.78
N PHE A 28 -2.44 -3.93 -7.08
CA PHE A 28 -3.77 -3.73 -7.65
C PHE A 28 -4.64 -4.97 -7.45
N GLY A 29 -5.85 -4.79 -6.92
CA GLY A 29 -6.82 -5.87 -6.77
C GLY A 29 -6.52 -6.88 -5.65
N CYS A 30 -5.57 -6.57 -4.75
CA CYS A 30 -5.30 -7.35 -3.54
C CYS A 30 -6.43 -7.20 -2.49
N SER A 31 -7.65 -7.63 -2.85
CA SER A 31 -8.88 -7.41 -2.07
C SER A 31 -8.98 -8.21 -0.76
N LYS A 32 -8.16 -9.26 -0.58
CA LYS A 32 -8.11 -10.04 0.68
C LYS A 32 -6.95 -9.63 1.60
N LEU A 33 -6.22 -8.57 1.26
CA LEU A 33 -5.10 -8.10 2.06
C LEU A 33 -5.60 -7.54 3.39
N LYS A 34 -5.02 -8.04 4.49
CA LYS A 34 -5.37 -7.66 5.86
C LYS A 34 -4.26 -6.88 6.55
N ASN A 35 -3.00 -7.15 6.21
CA ASN A 35 -1.84 -6.52 6.84
C ASN A 35 -0.80 -6.05 5.81
N ILE A 36 -0.25 -4.87 6.00
CA ILE A 36 0.88 -4.33 5.25
C ILE A 36 1.97 -3.98 6.26
N TYR A 37 3.16 -4.57 6.10
CA TYR A 37 4.32 -4.30 6.95
C TYR A 37 5.30 -3.42 6.18
N ILE A 38 5.67 -2.26 6.72
CA ILE A 38 6.67 -1.38 6.12
C ILE A 38 7.84 -1.22 7.09
N ALA A 39 9.02 -1.70 6.71
CA ALA A 39 10.21 -1.63 7.57
C ALA A 39 10.91 -0.25 7.52
N ARG A 40 10.47 0.66 6.65
CA ARG A 40 11.08 1.99 6.46
C ARG A 40 10.40 3.04 7.33
N LYS A 41 11.19 3.97 7.89
CA LYS A 41 10.67 5.10 8.69
C LYS A 41 9.92 6.16 7.87
N THR A 42 10.27 6.29 6.59
CA THR A 42 9.67 7.21 5.63
C THR A 42 8.88 6.45 4.56
N SER A 43 7.77 7.02 4.09
CA SER A 43 7.06 6.50 2.91
C SER A 43 8.02 6.26 1.73
N PRO A 44 8.00 5.08 1.08
CA PRO A 44 8.61 4.89 -0.23
C PRO A 44 8.06 5.91 -1.24
N LYS A 45 8.85 6.25 -2.27
CA LYS A 45 8.33 7.01 -3.41
C LYS A 45 7.31 6.14 -4.12
N ILE A 46 6.13 6.67 -4.36
CA ILE A 46 5.11 5.96 -5.12
C ILE A 46 5.08 6.63 -6.47
N LYS A 47 5.25 5.84 -7.54
CA LYS A 47 4.93 6.34 -8.87
C LYS A 47 3.43 6.58 -8.86
N ILE A 48 3.06 7.85 -8.90
CA ILE A 48 1.68 8.30 -9.04
C ILE A 48 1.51 8.59 -10.52
N ASP A 49 1.48 7.53 -11.32
CA ASP A 49 0.88 7.63 -12.64
C ASP A 49 -0.62 7.47 -12.42
N TYR A 50 -1.30 8.59 -12.16
CA TYR A 50 -2.74 8.63 -11.97
C TYR A 50 -3.42 8.37 -13.32
N GLY A 51 -3.52 7.11 -13.70
CA GLY A 51 -4.44 6.67 -14.74
C GLY A 51 -5.88 6.68 -14.22
N TYR A 52 -6.83 6.90 -15.12
CA TYR A 52 -8.26 6.70 -14.85
C TYR A 52 -8.78 5.70 -15.86
N GLU A 53 -9.14 4.50 -15.41
CA GLU A 53 -9.73 3.45 -16.26
C GLU A 53 -11.07 3.06 -15.64
N GLU A 54 -12.12 3.05 -16.47
CA GLU A 54 -13.45 2.56 -16.09
C GLU A 54 -13.97 3.14 -14.76
N GLY A 55 -13.78 4.44 -14.54
CA GLY A 55 -14.26 5.10 -13.32
C GLY A 55 -13.38 4.95 -12.08
N ASN A 56 -12.25 4.23 -12.18
CA ASN A 56 -11.39 3.92 -11.04
C ASN A 56 -10.04 4.61 -11.14
N TYR A 57 -9.63 5.25 -10.03
CA TYR A 57 -8.26 5.72 -9.88
C TYR A 57 -7.30 4.54 -9.92
N ILE A 58 -6.35 4.60 -10.83
CA ILE A 58 -5.37 3.57 -11.00
C ILE A 58 -4.09 3.96 -10.25
N TYR A 59 -3.81 3.28 -9.15
CA TYR A 59 -2.59 3.46 -8.37
C TYR A 59 -2.19 2.13 -7.72
N SER A 60 -0.96 2.04 -7.19
CA SER A 60 -0.36 0.78 -6.72
C SER A 60 -1.19 0.00 -5.68
N PHE A 61 -2.11 0.65 -4.98
CA PHE A 61 -2.96 0.06 -3.92
C PHE A 61 -4.46 0.10 -4.25
N ALA A 62 -4.84 0.36 -5.50
CA ALA A 62 -6.26 0.32 -5.90
C ALA A 62 -6.85 -1.09 -5.68
N GLY A 63 -8.04 -1.16 -5.08
CA GLY A 63 -8.67 -2.43 -4.70
C GLY A 63 -8.13 -3.07 -3.42
N VAL A 64 -7.12 -2.47 -2.76
CA VAL A 64 -6.71 -2.87 -1.41
C VAL A 64 -7.75 -2.37 -0.39
N PRO A 65 -8.25 -3.21 0.52
CA PRO A 65 -9.21 -2.77 1.53
C PRO A 65 -8.64 -1.66 2.40
N LYS A 66 -9.39 -0.57 2.56
CA LYS A 66 -9.05 0.50 3.52
C LYS A 66 -9.01 -0.01 4.97
N SER A 67 -9.70 -1.10 5.26
CA SER A 67 -9.68 -1.79 6.56
C SER A 67 -8.39 -2.56 6.85
N CYS A 68 -7.47 -2.65 5.89
CA CYS A 68 -6.16 -3.26 6.08
C CYS A 68 -5.37 -2.52 7.18
N THR A 69 -4.66 -3.29 8.01
CA THR A 69 -3.77 -2.75 9.04
C THR A 69 -2.41 -2.43 8.41
N LEU A 70 -1.97 -1.18 8.54
CA LEU A 70 -0.64 -0.73 8.15
C LEU A 70 0.27 -0.74 9.39
N HIS A 71 1.27 -1.61 9.39
CA HIS A 71 2.30 -1.73 10.41
C HIS A 71 3.54 -0.96 9.94
N VAL A 72 4.00 -0.02 10.76
CA VAL A 72 5.18 0.83 10.49
C VAL A 72 6.14 0.79 11.68
N PRO A 73 7.39 1.27 11.54
CA PRO A 73 8.32 1.28 12.66
C PRO A 73 7.85 2.20 13.78
N LYS A 74 8.17 1.86 15.02
CA LYS A 74 7.89 2.68 16.21
C LYS A 74 8.21 4.16 15.99
N GLY A 75 7.27 5.04 16.34
CA GLY A 75 7.41 6.49 16.22
C GLY A 75 7.18 7.04 14.80
N CYS A 76 6.94 6.21 13.79
CA CYS A 76 6.78 6.64 12.40
C CYS A 76 5.32 6.83 11.99
N LYS A 77 4.34 6.45 12.82
CA LYS A 77 2.90 6.54 12.52
C LYS A 77 2.46 7.89 11.96
N LYS A 78 2.95 9.00 12.53
CA LYS A 78 2.65 10.36 12.06
C LYS A 78 3.14 10.63 10.64
N ALA A 79 4.29 10.07 10.26
CA ALA A 79 4.86 10.24 8.92
C ALA A 79 4.00 9.57 7.84
N TYR A 80 3.30 8.48 8.18
CA TYR A 80 2.42 7.77 7.25
C TYR A 80 0.98 8.33 7.23
N LYS A 81 0.46 8.78 8.38
CA LYS A 81 -0.90 9.34 8.50
C LYS A 81 -1.21 10.49 7.54
N ASN A 82 -0.21 11.27 7.14
CA ASN A 82 -0.39 12.45 6.28
C ASN A 82 0.08 12.23 4.84
N LYS A 83 0.44 11.00 4.46
CA LYS A 83 1.00 10.68 3.14
C LYS A 83 0.05 9.81 2.35
N GLU A 84 -0.20 10.19 1.11
CA GLU A 84 -0.90 9.33 0.16
C GLU A 84 0.00 8.15 -0.25
N PRO A 85 -0.58 6.96 -0.51
CA PRO A 85 -1.94 6.52 -0.26
C PRO A 85 -2.13 6.04 1.19
N TRP A 86 -1.09 6.04 2.01
CA TRP A 86 -1.08 5.46 3.36
C TRP A 86 -2.16 6.04 4.29
N ARG A 87 -2.48 7.33 4.14
CA ARG A 87 -3.55 8.00 4.88
C ARG A 87 -4.95 7.41 4.63
N ASN A 88 -5.12 6.65 3.56
CA ASN A 88 -6.41 6.04 3.20
C ASN A 88 -6.69 4.75 3.98
N PHE A 89 -5.69 4.18 4.68
CA PHE A 89 -5.88 3.03 5.56
C PHE A 89 -6.46 3.48 6.90
N SER A 90 -7.55 2.84 7.33
CA SER A 90 -8.26 3.21 8.56
C SER A 90 -7.49 2.84 9.83
N LYS A 91 -6.54 1.90 9.73
CA LYS A 91 -5.72 1.44 10.86
C LYS A 91 -4.23 1.51 10.52
N ILE A 92 -3.53 2.41 11.21
CA ILE A 92 -2.07 2.52 11.18
C ILE A 92 -1.54 2.30 12.59
N ILE A 93 -0.63 1.35 12.76
CA ILE A 93 0.02 1.03 14.03
C ILE A 93 1.54 1.01 13.86
N ASP A 94 2.25 1.44 14.89
CA ASP A 94 3.70 1.56 14.93
C ASP A 94 4.30 0.53 15.88
N ASP A 95 4.15 -0.73 15.49
CA ASP A 95 4.50 -1.92 16.27
C ASP A 95 5.75 -2.67 15.76
N LEU A 96 6.36 -2.18 14.66
CA LEU A 96 7.61 -2.73 14.09
C LEU A 96 8.87 -2.12 14.69
#